data_AF-A0A842TCI5-F1
#
_entry.id   AF-A0A842TCI5-F1
#
_cell.length_a   1.000
_cell.length_b   1.000
_cell.length_c   1.000
_cell.angle_alpha   90.00
_cell.angle_beta   90.00
_cell.angle_gamma   90.00
#
_symmetry.space_group_name_H-M   'P 1'
#
loop_
_entity.id
_entity.type
_entity.pdbx_description
1 polymer ?
#
loop_
_entity_poly.entity_id
_entity_poly.type
_entity_poly.pdbx_seq_one_letter_code
_entity_poly.pdbx_strand_id
1 'polypeptide(L)'
;MVFKKHLNFFIGNCSQKFILSRIIPIINILFYGLLMFSSLFFPQDFNIIKNNISNLGNPILNQFPGTLLFTFAFLVISIALPFVYIYIYRRLVKFFKYTAIPGLIFFFMASVGLFMLSLFPNVGNFVNIHLFSGIFSFACFVTGLIFFWVVILKNIIVKKSWHWPISISAISIFIGSLLFIVIELGLIQSGIHSSNPWFLGFSFLEWILLFNITIQTGIFILIIPKNIPT
;
A
#
# COMPACT_ATOMS: atom_id res chain seq x y z
N MET A 1 8.57 16.41 30.61
CA MET A 1 9.10 15.04 30.36
C MET A 1 8.28 14.24 29.33
N VAL A 2 6.94 14.35 29.34
CA VAL A 2 6.03 13.65 28.41
C VAL A 2 6.29 14.00 26.94
N PHE A 3 6.47 15.28 26.62
CA PHE A 3 6.75 15.76 25.26
C PHE A 3 8.05 15.20 24.65
N LYS A 4 9.12 15.06 25.46
CA LYS A 4 10.40 14.47 25.03
C LYS A 4 10.28 12.96 24.78
N LYS A 5 9.36 12.28 25.48
CA LYS A 5 9.05 10.86 25.31
C LYS A 5 8.27 10.61 24.02
N HIS A 6 7.30 11.47 23.69
CA HIS A 6 6.61 11.44 22.39
C HIS A 6 7.53 11.85 21.24
N LEU A 7 8.38 12.86 21.45
CA LEU A 7 9.38 13.22 20.45
C LEU A 7 10.38 12.08 20.22
N ASN A 8 10.85 11.37 21.25
CA ASN A 8 11.68 10.17 21.10
C ASN A 8 10.96 8.98 20.42
N PHE A 9 9.64 8.94 20.51
CA PHE A 9 8.79 8.00 19.76
C PHE A 9 8.75 8.38 18.27
N PHE A 10 8.63 9.67 17.93
CA PHE A 10 8.77 10.21 16.57
C PHE A 10 10.21 10.17 16.03
N ILE A 11 11.23 10.34 16.88
CA ILE A 11 12.69 10.29 16.59
C ILE A 11 13.19 8.84 16.51
N GLY A 12 12.33 7.86 16.85
CA GLY A 12 12.47 6.51 16.36
C GLY A 12 13.15 5.53 17.30
N ASN A 13 12.70 5.49 18.56
CA ASN A 13 12.80 4.29 19.39
C ASN A 13 11.57 3.36 19.23
N CYS A 14 10.93 3.38 18.06
CA CYS A 14 9.86 2.45 17.74
C CYS A 14 10.47 1.07 17.46
N SER A 15 10.23 0.10 18.34
CA SER A 15 10.74 -1.26 18.17
C SER A 15 9.97 -2.00 17.08
N GLN A 16 10.62 -2.95 16.40
CA GLN A 16 9.95 -3.83 15.43
C GLN A 16 8.70 -4.50 16.02
N LYS A 17 8.83 -4.97 17.28
CA LYS A 17 7.73 -5.58 18.02
C LYS A 17 6.56 -4.62 18.17
N PHE A 18 6.83 -3.36 18.52
CA PHE A 18 5.77 -2.36 18.67
C PHE A 18 5.06 -2.06 17.35
N ILE A 19 5.81 -1.91 16.24
CA ILE A 19 5.22 -1.65 14.92
C ILE A 19 4.37 -2.83 14.46
N LEU A 20 4.88 -4.05 14.55
CA LEU A 20 4.14 -5.25 14.11
C LEU A 20 2.92 -5.57 14.99
N SER A 21 3.02 -5.37 16.31
CA SER A 21 1.93 -5.74 17.23
C SER A 21 0.88 -4.65 17.42
N ARG A 22 1.19 -3.38 17.12
CA ARG A 22 0.27 -2.27 17.35
C ARG A 22 0.02 -1.43 16.11
N ILE A 23 1.06 -0.84 15.52
CA ILE A 23 0.89 0.13 14.44
C ILE A 23 0.28 -0.51 13.19
N ILE A 24 0.87 -1.59 12.67
CA ILE A 24 0.37 -2.26 11.45
C ILE A 24 -1.05 -2.80 11.64
N PRO A 25 -1.39 -3.52 12.73
CA PRO A 25 -2.76 -3.96 12.98
C PRO A 25 -3.75 -2.80 13.05
N ILE A 26 -3.43 -1.71 13.76
CA ILE A 26 -4.33 -0.56 13.89
C ILE A 26 -4.56 0.10 12.52
N ILE A 27 -3.51 0.34 11.73
CA ILE A 27 -3.64 0.91 10.39
C ILE A 27 -4.53 0.04 9.51
N ASN A 28 -4.31 -1.28 9.52
CA ASN A 28 -5.09 -2.21 8.71
C ASN A 28 -6.55 -2.31 9.16
N ILE A 29 -6.80 -2.39 10.48
CA ILE A 29 -8.17 -2.42 11.01
C ILE A 29 -8.91 -1.14 10.66
N LEU A 30 -8.26 0.03 10.80
CA LEU A 30 -8.89 1.29 10.42
C LEU A 30 -9.12 1.36 8.90
N PHE A 31 -8.11 1.03 8.09
CA PHE A 31 -8.22 1.10 6.63
C PHE A 31 -9.28 0.13 6.08
N TYR A 32 -9.11 -1.17 6.32
CA TYR A 32 -10.04 -2.18 5.82
C TYR A 32 -11.39 -2.12 6.52
N GLY A 33 -11.42 -1.80 7.82
CA GLY A 33 -12.68 -1.61 8.54
C GLY A 33 -13.49 -0.48 7.95
N LEU A 34 -12.89 0.68 7.69
CA LEU A 34 -13.58 1.82 7.05
C LEU A 34 -14.04 1.50 5.63
N LEU A 35 -13.25 0.76 4.83
CA LEU A 35 -13.68 0.32 3.50
C LEU A 35 -14.84 -0.69 3.56
N MET A 36 -14.81 -1.63 4.51
CA MET A 36 -15.91 -2.57 4.72
C MET A 36 -17.17 -1.86 5.22
N PHE A 37 -17.05 -0.89 6.13
CA PHE A 37 -18.21 -0.09 6.52
C PHE A 37 -18.72 0.76 5.36
N SER A 38 -17.83 1.35 4.54
CA SER A 38 -18.20 2.10 3.33
C SER A 38 -19.01 1.24 2.36
N SER A 39 -18.65 -0.04 2.21
CA SER A 39 -19.33 -0.96 1.29
C SER A 39 -20.73 -1.36 1.76
N LEU A 40 -21.01 -1.34 3.07
CA LEU A 40 -22.35 -1.58 3.63
C LEU A 40 -23.36 -0.48 3.27
N PHE A 41 -22.89 0.72 2.92
CA PHE A 41 -23.76 1.83 2.49
C PHE A 41 -23.96 1.87 0.97
N PHE A 42 -23.38 0.93 0.23
CA PHE A 42 -23.48 0.89 -1.23
C PHE A 42 -24.88 0.37 -1.67
N PRO A 43 -25.63 1.09 -2.51
CA PRO A 43 -27.06 0.85 -2.72
C PRO A 43 -27.43 -0.41 -3.51
N GLN A 44 -26.45 -1.12 -4.10
CA GLN A 44 -26.68 -2.32 -4.92
C GLN A 44 -25.97 -3.57 -4.38
N ASP A 45 -25.70 -3.61 -3.07
CA ASP A 45 -24.85 -4.62 -2.42
C ASP A 45 -23.46 -4.71 -3.07
N PHE A 46 -22.50 -3.98 -2.51
CA PHE A 46 -21.14 -3.94 -3.04
C PHE A 46 -20.54 -5.35 -3.16
N ASN A 47 -20.07 -5.69 -4.36
CA ASN A 47 -19.39 -6.94 -4.64
C ASN A 47 -17.96 -6.67 -5.15
N ILE A 48 -16.96 -7.16 -4.41
CA ILE A 48 -15.53 -7.01 -4.74
C ILE A 48 -15.15 -7.51 -6.14
N ILE A 49 -15.95 -8.43 -6.70
CA ILE A 49 -15.74 -9.01 -8.02
C ILE A 49 -16.29 -8.10 -9.12
N LYS A 50 -17.39 -7.39 -8.86
CA LYS A 50 -18.16 -6.65 -9.88
C LYS A 50 -18.02 -5.14 -9.76
N ASN A 51 -17.63 -4.63 -8.60
CA ASN A 51 -17.56 -3.21 -8.30
C ASN A 51 -16.12 -2.83 -7.93
N ASN A 52 -15.58 -1.85 -8.64
CA ASN A 52 -14.29 -1.26 -8.31
C ASN A 52 -14.34 -0.63 -6.91
N ILE A 53 -13.23 -0.69 -6.19
CA ILE A 53 -13.05 0.01 -4.90
C ILE A 53 -13.23 1.50 -5.08
N SER A 54 -12.76 2.03 -6.22
CA SER A 54 -12.96 3.44 -6.58
C SER A 54 -14.44 3.86 -6.63
N ASN A 55 -15.39 2.93 -6.83
CA ASN A 55 -16.82 3.24 -6.77
C ASN A 55 -17.30 3.59 -5.36
N LEU A 56 -16.64 3.06 -4.32
CA LEU A 56 -16.93 3.42 -2.93
C LEU A 56 -16.63 4.90 -2.64
N GLY A 57 -15.69 5.49 -3.41
CA GLY A 57 -15.34 6.91 -3.36
C GLY A 57 -16.15 7.80 -4.29
N ASN A 58 -17.12 7.26 -5.04
CA ASN A 58 -17.97 8.05 -5.92
C ASN A 58 -19.23 8.53 -5.15
N PRO A 59 -19.42 9.85 -4.92
CA PRO A 59 -20.53 10.36 -4.11
C PRO A 59 -21.90 10.22 -4.77
N ILE A 60 -21.96 9.94 -6.08
CA ILE A 60 -23.22 9.62 -6.76
C ILE A 60 -23.60 8.17 -6.50
N LEU A 61 -22.62 7.25 -6.57
CA LEU A 61 -22.86 5.81 -6.39
C LEU A 61 -22.94 5.40 -4.92
N ASN A 62 -22.13 6.02 -4.06
CA ASN A 62 -22.01 5.72 -2.63
C ASN A 62 -22.17 7.01 -1.82
N GLN A 63 -23.41 7.41 -1.59
CA GLN A 63 -23.72 8.67 -0.89
C GLN A 63 -23.22 8.65 0.56
N PHE A 64 -23.32 9.79 1.24
CA PHE A 64 -23.01 9.89 2.66
C PHE A 64 -23.82 8.86 3.48
N PRO A 65 -23.21 8.14 4.44
CA PRO A 65 -21.83 8.26 4.94
C PRO A 65 -20.80 7.39 4.19
N GLY A 66 -21.20 6.59 3.21
CA GLY A 66 -20.34 5.63 2.52
C GLY A 66 -19.08 6.27 1.90
N THR A 67 -19.26 7.35 1.14
CA THR A 67 -18.13 8.10 0.56
C THR A 67 -17.19 8.70 1.60
N LEU A 68 -17.74 9.20 2.72
CA LEU A 68 -16.93 9.77 3.80
C LEU A 68 -16.02 8.71 4.42
N LEU A 69 -16.55 7.50 4.64
CA LEU A 69 -15.78 6.37 5.18
C LEU A 69 -14.66 5.95 4.23
N PHE A 70 -14.92 5.94 2.92
CA PHE A 70 -13.89 5.71 1.90
C PHE A 70 -12.77 6.75 1.98
N THR A 71 -13.12 8.04 2.00
CA THR A 71 -12.15 9.15 2.13
C THR A 71 -11.32 8.99 3.40
N PHE A 72 -11.95 8.69 4.54
CA PHE A 72 -11.22 8.47 5.78
C PHE A 72 -10.30 7.25 5.74
N ALA A 73 -10.69 6.16 5.07
CA ALA A 73 -9.80 5.01 4.90
C ALA A 73 -8.49 5.43 4.21
N PHE A 74 -8.59 6.10 3.06
CA PHE A 74 -7.42 6.55 2.31
C PHE A 74 -6.61 7.65 3.03
N LEU A 75 -7.27 8.53 3.79
CA LEU A 75 -6.58 9.49 4.66
C LEU A 75 -5.76 8.79 5.75
N VAL A 76 -6.35 7.83 6.46
CA VAL A 76 -5.65 7.09 7.53
C VAL A 76 -4.39 6.44 7.01
N ILE A 77 -4.47 5.73 5.88
CA ILE A 77 -3.32 5.03 5.32
C ILE A 77 -2.27 6.01 4.76
N SER A 78 -2.70 7.11 4.12
CA SER A 78 -1.79 8.13 3.58
C SER A 78 -0.97 8.85 4.67
N ILE A 79 -1.55 9.06 5.85
CA ILE A 79 -0.89 9.69 6.99
C ILE A 79 -0.03 8.68 7.75
N ALA A 80 -0.52 7.45 7.93
CA ALA A 80 0.12 6.48 8.80
C ALA A 80 1.31 5.75 8.15
N LEU A 81 1.22 5.43 6.85
CA LEU A 81 2.29 4.71 6.14
C LEU A 81 3.65 5.43 6.12
N PRO A 82 3.74 6.77 5.95
CA PRO A 82 5.01 7.50 6.09
C PRO A 82 5.81 7.14 7.35
N PHE A 83 5.15 6.97 8.50
CA PHE A 83 5.83 6.58 9.74
C PHE A 83 6.41 5.16 9.69
N VAL A 84 5.69 4.25 9.04
CA VAL A 84 6.15 2.88 8.79
C VAL A 84 7.36 2.90 7.83
N TYR A 85 7.29 3.68 6.75
CA TYR A 85 8.38 3.80 5.79
C TYR A 85 9.64 4.44 6.38
N ILE A 86 9.49 5.47 7.22
CA ILE A 86 10.62 6.04 7.98
C ILE A 86 11.28 4.96 8.85
N TYR A 87 10.49 4.13 9.53
CA TYR A 87 11.04 3.04 10.34
C TYR A 87 11.85 2.05 9.48
N ILE A 88 11.28 1.59 8.37
CA ILE A 88 11.93 0.65 7.44
C ILE A 88 13.21 1.28 6.90
N TYR A 89 13.14 2.52 6.40
CA TYR A 89 14.28 3.27 5.89
C TYR A 89 15.41 3.38 6.91
N ARG A 90 15.13 3.73 8.18
CA ARG A 90 16.17 3.88 9.21
C ARG A 90 16.95 2.60 9.48
N ARG A 91 16.34 1.45 9.18
CA ARG A 91 17.02 0.15 9.26
C ARG A 91 17.79 -0.14 7.98
N LEU A 92 17.22 0.16 6.82
CA LEU A 92 17.82 -0.08 5.51
C LEU A 92 19.02 0.83 5.21
N VAL A 93 18.97 2.10 5.62
CA VAL A 93 20.01 3.12 5.36
C VAL A 93 21.37 2.71 5.92
N LYS A 94 21.40 1.88 6.96
CA LYS A 94 22.62 1.37 7.57
C LYS A 94 23.34 0.33 6.73
N PHE A 95 22.64 -0.29 5.78
CA PHE A 95 23.24 -1.23 4.83
C PHE A 95 23.65 -0.51 3.55
N PHE A 96 22.72 0.25 2.94
CA PHE A 96 22.95 0.92 1.66
C PHE A 96 22.21 2.27 1.59
N LYS A 97 22.83 3.32 2.14
CA LYS A 97 22.25 4.67 2.24
C LYS A 97 21.75 5.21 0.90
N TYR A 98 22.58 5.18 -0.14
CA TYR A 98 22.28 5.78 -1.44
C TYR A 98 21.15 5.09 -2.20
N THR A 99 20.87 3.82 -1.90
CA THR A 99 19.75 3.06 -2.48
C THR A 99 18.48 3.21 -1.63
N ALA A 100 18.61 3.31 -0.30
CA ALA A 100 17.47 3.44 0.59
C ALA A 100 16.80 4.82 0.52
N ILE A 101 17.56 5.90 0.26
CA ILE A 101 17.02 7.28 0.21
C ILE A 101 15.98 7.44 -0.92
N PRO A 102 16.28 7.10 -2.20
CA PRO A 102 15.28 7.18 -3.27
C PRO A 102 14.02 6.38 -2.95
N GLY A 103 14.17 5.18 -2.39
CA GLY A 103 13.02 4.36 -1.98
C GLY A 103 12.09 5.07 -1.00
N LEU A 104 12.65 5.72 0.02
CA LEU A 104 11.87 6.50 0.98
C LEU A 104 11.13 7.66 0.29
N ILE A 105 11.82 8.42 -0.59
CA ILE A 105 11.23 9.54 -1.32
C ILE A 105 10.02 9.07 -2.14
N PHE A 106 10.17 7.97 -2.89
CA PHE A 106 9.07 7.40 -3.67
C PHE A 106 7.91 6.93 -2.80
N PHE A 107 8.16 6.35 -1.61
CA PHE A 107 7.06 6.02 -0.69
C PHE A 107 6.34 7.24 -0.11
N PHE A 108 7.04 8.35 0.12
CA PHE A 108 6.39 9.61 0.48
C PHE A 108 5.51 10.13 -0.66
N MET A 109 6.02 10.13 -1.89
CA MET A 109 5.25 10.51 -3.07
C MET A 109 4.02 9.61 -3.27
N ALA A 110 4.16 8.30 -3.03
CA ALA A 110 3.03 7.37 -3.05
C ALA A 110 1.95 7.77 -2.03
N SER A 111 2.37 8.16 -0.82
CA SER A 111 1.47 8.61 0.25
C SER A 111 0.75 9.91 -0.14
N VAL A 112 1.43 10.83 -0.84
CA VAL A 112 0.80 12.03 -1.42
C VAL A 112 -0.26 11.64 -2.46
N GLY A 113 0.02 10.65 -3.32
CA GLY A 113 -0.98 10.13 -4.26
C GLY A 113 -2.21 9.54 -3.56
N LEU A 114 -2.02 8.76 -2.49
CA LEU A 114 -3.14 8.24 -1.66
C LEU A 114 -3.93 9.36 -0.99
N PHE A 115 -3.25 10.40 -0.52
CA PHE A 115 -3.89 11.58 0.05
C PHE A 115 -4.75 12.29 -1.00
N MET A 116 -4.22 12.53 -2.21
CA MET A 116 -5.01 13.11 -3.30
C MET A 116 -6.20 12.23 -3.69
N LEU A 117 -6.00 10.91 -3.76
CA LEU A 117 -7.07 9.94 -4.04
C LEU A 117 -8.22 10.01 -3.02
N SER A 118 -7.91 10.35 -1.76
CA SER A 118 -8.91 10.52 -0.71
C SER A 118 -9.76 11.78 -0.87
N LEU A 119 -9.19 12.84 -1.47
CA LEU A 119 -9.83 14.15 -1.61
C LEU A 119 -10.62 14.28 -2.91
N PHE A 120 -10.15 13.66 -3.98
CA PHE A 120 -10.74 13.79 -5.32
C PHE A 120 -11.59 12.56 -5.65
N PRO A 121 -12.93 12.67 -5.61
CA PRO A 121 -13.81 11.54 -5.90
C PRO A 121 -13.79 11.18 -7.39
N ASN A 122 -14.13 9.93 -7.69
CA ASN A 122 -14.21 9.43 -9.08
C ASN A 122 -15.51 9.88 -9.77
N VAL A 123 -15.69 11.19 -9.98
CA VAL A 123 -16.92 11.75 -10.57
C VAL A 123 -16.70 13.10 -11.26
N GLY A 124 -17.43 13.33 -12.35
CA GLY A 124 -17.47 14.61 -13.06
C GLY A 124 -16.07 15.11 -13.47
N ASN A 125 -15.78 16.36 -13.14
CA ASN A 125 -14.51 17.01 -13.49
C ASN A 125 -13.29 16.44 -12.72
N PHE A 126 -13.51 15.64 -11.67
CA PHE A 126 -12.43 15.09 -10.84
C PHE A 126 -11.95 13.71 -11.28
N VAL A 127 -12.61 13.05 -12.24
CA VAL A 127 -12.25 11.69 -12.71
C VAL A 127 -10.78 11.60 -13.12
N ASN A 128 -10.30 12.57 -13.91
CA ASN A 128 -8.91 12.57 -14.37
C ASN A 128 -7.91 12.74 -13.22
N ILE A 129 -8.25 13.56 -12.22
CA ILE A 129 -7.40 13.79 -11.04
C ILE A 129 -7.41 12.54 -10.15
N HIS A 130 -8.56 11.90 -9.95
CA HIS A 130 -8.70 10.65 -9.21
C HIS A 130 -7.85 9.55 -9.84
N LEU A 131 -7.98 9.35 -11.15
CA LEU A 131 -7.22 8.36 -11.90
C LEU A 131 -5.71 8.64 -11.84
N PHE A 132 -5.31 9.90 -12.09
CA PHE A 132 -3.92 10.31 -11.97
C PHE A 132 -3.36 10.04 -10.56
N SER A 133 -4.12 10.35 -9.51
CA SER A 133 -3.71 10.14 -8.12
C SER A 133 -3.51 8.66 -7.81
N GLY A 134 -4.40 7.79 -8.30
CA GLY A 134 -4.27 6.34 -8.17
C GLY A 134 -3.04 5.80 -8.89
N ILE A 135 -2.84 6.18 -10.16
CA ILE A 135 -1.67 5.77 -10.97
C ILE A 135 -0.37 6.29 -10.34
N PHE A 136 -0.34 7.56 -9.96
CA PHE A 136 0.82 8.19 -9.35
C PHE A 136 1.20 7.53 -8.03
N SER A 137 0.21 7.30 -7.15
CA SER A 137 0.39 6.58 -5.90
C SER A 137 1.02 5.21 -6.13
N PHE A 138 0.43 4.44 -7.05
CA PHE A 138 0.85 3.09 -7.35
C PHE A 138 2.24 3.02 -7.98
N ALA A 139 2.51 3.84 -9.00
CA ALA A 139 3.81 3.89 -9.66
C ALA A 139 4.94 4.29 -8.69
N CYS A 140 4.69 5.28 -7.83
CA CYS A 140 5.62 5.67 -6.80
C CYS A 140 5.83 4.53 -5.78
N PHE A 141 4.76 3.84 -5.36
CA PHE A 141 4.88 2.70 -4.45
C PHE A 141 5.72 1.56 -5.04
N VAL A 142 5.44 1.16 -6.28
CA VAL A 142 6.21 0.12 -7.00
C VAL A 142 7.68 0.52 -7.10
N THR A 143 7.96 1.77 -7.46
CA THR A 143 9.34 2.28 -7.57
C THR A 143 10.03 2.25 -6.21
N GLY A 144 9.35 2.67 -5.14
CA GLY A 144 9.85 2.58 -3.76
C GLY A 144 10.17 1.15 -3.33
N LEU A 145 9.29 0.19 -3.67
CA LEU A 145 9.49 -1.24 -3.41
C LEU A 145 10.77 -1.75 -4.06
N ILE A 146 11.02 -1.41 -5.32
CA ILE A 146 12.22 -1.84 -6.05
C ILE A 146 13.47 -1.42 -5.27
N PHE A 147 13.57 -0.15 -4.85
CA PHE A 147 14.71 0.33 -4.08
C PHE A 147 14.88 -0.40 -2.75
N PHE A 148 13.80 -0.61 -1.99
CA PHE A 148 13.88 -1.30 -0.69
C PHE A 148 14.24 -2.78 -0.85
N TRP A 149 13.67 -3.47 -1.85
CA TRP A 149 14.00 -4.86 -2.14
C TRP A 149 15.46 -5.03 -2.57
N VAL A 150 16.01 -4.13 -3.39
CA VAL A 150 17.43 -4.16 -3.76
C VAL A 150 18.32 -4.11 -2.51
N VAL A 151 18.01 -3.23 -1.54
CA VAL A 151 18.77 -3.13 -0.28
C VAL A 151 18.64 -4.43 0.53
N ILE A 152 17.43 -4.97 0.65
CA ILE A 152 17.15 -6.19 1.44
C ILE A 152 17.88 -7.40 0.83
N LEU A 153 17.71 -7.64 -0.47
CA LEU A 153 18.35 -8.76 -1.16
C LEU A 153 19.86 -8.70 -1.05
N LYS A 154 20.45 -7.51 -1.27
CA LYS A 154 21.90 -7.33 -1.13
C LYS A 154 22.37 -7.66 0.29
N ASN A 155 21.66 -7.22 1.32
CA ASN A 155 21.99 -7.55 2.71
C ASN A 155 21.81 -9.05 3.01
N ILE A 156 20.77 -9.71 2.48
CA ILE A 156 20.55 -11.15 2.67
C ILE A 156 21.66 -11.97 2.03
N ILE A 157 22.07 -11.63 0.81
CA ILE A 157 23.15 -12.31 0.08
C ILE A 157 24.47 -12.17 0.85
N VAL A 158 24.81 -10.95 1.27
CA VAL A 158 26.06 -10.67 2.01
C VAL A 158 26.09 -11.43 3.36
N LYS A 159 24.95 -11.50 4.06
CA LYS A 159 24.87 -12.12 5.39
C LYS A 159 24.46 -13.60 5.39
N LYS A 160 24.24 -14.20 4.21
CA LYS A 160 23.70 -15.57 4.05
C LYS A 160 22.49 -15.82 4.97
N SER A 161 21.54 -14.88 5.00
CA SER A 161 20.39 -14.92 5.91
C SER A 161 19.35 -15.97 5.48
N TRP A 162 18.78 -16.67 6.46
CA TRP A 162 17.71 -17.67 6.25
C TRP A 162 16.40 -17.07 5.73
N HIS A 163 16.24 -15.75 5.71
CA HIS A 163 15.06 -15.06 5.18
C HIS A 163 15.02 -14.99 3.65
N TRP A 164 16.02 -15.55 2.95
CA TRP A 164 16.08 -15.56 1.49
C TRP A 164 14.82 -16.14 0.83
N PRO A 165 14.29 -17.33 1.21
CA PRO A 165 13.11 -17.90 0.57
C PRO A 165 11.89 -17.00 0.73
N ILE A 166 11.67 -16.44 1.93
CA ILE A 166 10.56 -15.51 2.22
C ILE A 166 10.64 -14.27 1.33
N SER A 167 11.85 -13.74 1.14
CA SER A 167 12.09 -12.56 0.30
C SER A 167 11.78 -12.83 -1.16
N ILE A 168 12.27 -13.95 -1.69
CA ILE A 168 12.00 -14.35 -3.07
C ILE A 168 10.52 -14.62 -3.28
N SER A 169 9.85 -15.35 -2.38
CA SER A 169 8.41 -15.58 -2.46
C SER A 169 7.61 -14.27 -2.46
N ALA A 170 7.98 -13.32 -1.61
CA ALA A 170 7.31 -12.01 -1.56
C ALA A 170 7.45 -11.24 -2.87
N ILE A 171 8.66 -11.21 -3.44
CA ILE A 171 8.92 -10.56 -4.73
C ILE A 171 8.16 -11.27 -5.85
N SER A 172 8.18 -12.60 -5.88
CA SER A 172 7.48 -13.41 -6.90
C SER A 172 5.97 -13.21 -6.85
N ILE A 173 5.37 -13.17 -5.66
CA ILE A 173 3.93 -12.88 -5.51
C ILE A 173 3.61 -11.48 -6.04
N PHE A 174 4.44 -10.49 -5.72
CA PHE A 174 4.25 -9.13 -6.21
C PHE A 174 4.37 -9.04 -7.73
N ILE A 175 5.44 -9.59 -8.32
CA ILE A 175 5.63 -9.62 -9.78
C ILE A 175 4.48 -10.36 -10.45
N GLY A 176 4.06 -11.50 -9.90
CA GLY A 176 2.91 -12.26 -10.39
C GLY A 176 1.64 -11.40 -10.41
N SER A 177 1.36 -10.68 -9.33
CA SER A 177 0.20 -9.76 -9.28
C SER A 177 0.30 -8.62 -10.30
N LEU A 178 1.48 -8.04 -10.50
CA LEU A 178 1.72 -6.99 -11.51
C LEU A 178 1.50 -7.49 -12.93
N LEU A 179 2.08 -8.64 -13.28
CA LEU A 179 1.91 -9.24 -14.60
C LEU A 179 0.44 -9.52 -14.88
N PHE A 180 -0.27 -10.01 -13.89
CA PHE A 180 -1.69 -10.31 -14.00
C PHE A 180 -2.53 -9.07 -14.29
N ILE A 181 -2.21 -7.93 -13.66
CA ILE A 181 -2.86 -6.63 -13.95
C ILE A 181 -2.55 -6.14 -15.35
N VAL A 182 -1.30 -6.24 -15.79
CA VAL A 182 -0.90 -5.82 -17.14
C VAL A 182 -1.64 -6.66 -18.19
N ILE A 183 -1.73 -7.96 -17.98
CA ILE A 183 -2.49 -8.86 -18.85
C ILE A 183 -3.96 -8.44 -18.90
N GLU A 184 -4.60 -8.20 -17.75
CA GLU A 184 -6.01 -7.80 -17.73
C GLU A 184 -6.24 -6.45 -18.42
N LEU A 185 -5.38 -5.46 -18.18
CA LEU A 185 -5.46 -4.18 -18.88
C LEU A 185 -5.34 -4.35 -20.40
N GLY A 186 -4.47 -5.25 -20.86
CA GLY A 186 -4.36 -5.61 -22.28
C GLY A 186 -5.60 -6.32 -22.84
N LEU A 187 -6.24 -7.18 -22.04
CA LEU A 187 -7.50 -7.85 -22.41
C LEU A 187 -8.68 -6.86 -22.50
N ILE A 188 -8.74 -5.91 -21.56
CA ILE A 188 -9.72 -4.81 -21.59
C ILE A 188 -9.52 -3.96 -22.85
N GLN A 189 -8.28 -3.57 -23.15
CA GLN A 189 -7.97 -2.75 -24.32
C GLN A 189 -8.28 -3.46 -25.65
N SER A 190 -8.13 -4.78 -25.69
CA SER A 190 -8.47 -5.60 -26.87
C SER A 190 -9.95 -5.97 -26.98
N GLY A 191 -10.79 -5.55 -26.02
CA GLY A 191 -12.24 -5.81 -26.04
C GLY A 191 -12.62 -7.25 -25.66
N ILE A 192 -11.69 -8.07 -25.16
CA ILE A 192 -11.88 -9.48 -24.80
C ILE A 192 -12.35 -9.59 -23.33
N HIS A 193 -13.26 -8.71 -22.90
CA HIS A 193 -13.60 -8.59 -21.48
C HIS A 193 -14.81 -9.45 -21.06
N SER A 194 -15.66 -9.87 -22.00
CA SER A 194 -16.95 -10.51 -21.70
C SER A 194 -16.89 -11.99 -21.30
N SER A 195 -15.72 -12.65 -21.40
CA SER A 195 -15.54 -14.07 -21.08
C SER A 195 -14.46 -14.34 -20.02
N ASN A 196 -13.84 -13.30 -19.47
CA ASN A 196 -12.78 -13.51 -18.48
C ASN A 196 -13.36 -14.06 -17.16
N PRO A 197 -12.73 -15.08 -16.57
CA PRO A 197 -13.05 -15.52 -15.22
C PRO A 197 -13.10 -14.36 -14.22
N TRP A 198 -14.02 -14.42 -13.27
CA TRP A 198 -14.25 -13.35 -12.29
C TRP A 198 -12.98 -12.91 -11.53
N PHE A 199 -12.03 -13.81 -11.31
CA PHE A 199 -10.76 -13.53 -10.62
C PHE A 199 -9.77 -12.72 -11.47
N LEU A 200 -10.05 -12.54 -12.77
CA LEU A 200 -9.32 -11.64 -13.66
C LEU A 200 -9.92 -10.24 -13.71
N GLY A 201 -11.15 -10.04 -13.24
CA GLY A 201 -11.83 -8.74 -13.34
C GLY A 201 -11.07 -7.61 -12.63
N PHE A 202 -10.94 -6.46 -13.29
CA PHE A 202 -10.22 -5.28 -12.77
C PHE A 202 -10.65 -4.87 -11.36
N SER A 203 -11.95 -4.98 -11.03
CA SER A 203 -12.49 -4.73 -9.69
C SER A 203 -11.80 -5.57 -8.61
N PHE A 204 -11.60 -6.86 -8.87
CA PHE A 204 -10.93 -7.77 -7.95
C PHE A 204 -9.43 -7.49 -7.86
N LEU A 205 -8.81 -7.03 -8.96
CA LEU A 205 -7.40 -6.69 -8.99
C LEU A 205 -7.06 -5.45 -8.16
N GLU A 206 -7.94 -4.46 -8.08
CA GLU A 206 -7.76 -3.32 -7.17
C GLU A 206 -7.61 -3.80 -5.70
N TRP A 207 -8.39 -4.81 -5.29
CA TRP A 207 -8.30 -5.41 -3.96
C TRP A 207 -6.99 -6.17 -3.76
N ILE A 208 -6.61 -6.99 -4.74
CA ILE A 208 -5.34 -7.75 -4.70
C ILE A 208 -4.15 -6.79 -4.59
N LEU A 209 -4.19 -5.66 -5.31
CA LEU A 209 -3.14 -4.65 -5.25
C LEU A 209 -2.99 -4.06 -3.85
N LEU A 210 -4.09 -3.60 -3.25
CA LEU A 210 -4.06 -3.06 -1.89
C LEU A 210 -3.59 -4.09 -0.86
N PHE A 211 -4.03 -5.35 -1.01
CA PHE A 211 -3.58 -6.44 -0.16
C PHE A 211 -2.08 -6.73 -0.31
N ASN A 212 -1.58 -6.73 -1.54
CA ASN A 212 -0.15 -6.87 -1.81
C ASN A 212 0.68 -5.74 -1.21
N ILE A 213 0.23 -4.48 -1.32
CA ILE A 213 0.90 -3.32 -0.69
C ILE A 213 1.08 -3.57 0.81
N THR A 214 0.02 -4.01 1.48
CA THR A 214 0.02 -4.32 2.92
C THR A 214 0.98 -5.46 3.26
N ILE A 215 0.93 -6.56 2.50
CA ILE A 215 1.81 -7.72 2.70
C ILE A 215 3.27 -7.33 2.52
N GLN A 216 3.62 -6.63 1.44
CA GLN A 216 5.00 -6.21 1.16
C GLN A 216 5.55 -5.36 2.30
N THR A 217 4.76 -4.42 2.80
CA THR A 217 5.13 -3.56 3.93
C THR A 217 5.36 -4.38 5.21
N GLY A 218 4.49 -5.36 5.51
CA GLY A 218 4.67 -6.26 6.64
C GLY A 218 5.92 -7.14 6.53
N ILE A 219 6.18 -7.68 5.34
CA ILE A 219 7.32 -8.54 5.05
C ILE A 219 8.64 -7.78 5.22
N PHE A 220 8.73 -6.53 4.75
CA PHE A 220 9.91 -5.70 5.00
C PHE A 220 10.22 -5.57 6.50
N ILE A 221 9.19 -5.32 7.30
CA ILE A 221 9.36 -5.15 8.74
C ILE A 221 9.83 -6.47 9.38
N LEU A 222 9.37 -7.63 8.90
CA LEU A 222 9.76 -8.94 9.42
C LEU A 222 11.20 -9.32 9.08
N ILE A 223 11.64 -9.09 7.84
CA ILE A 223 12.95 -9.52 7.33
C ILE A 223 14.08 -8.64 7.86
N ILE A 224 13.80 -7.36 8.09
CA ILE A 224 14.80 -6.43 8.58
C ILE A 224 15.24 -6.81 10.01
N PRO A 225 16.56 -6.92 10.28
CA PRO A 225 17.05 -7.41 11.56
C PRO A 225 16.65 -6.51 12.76
N LYS A 226 16.21 -7.17 13.84
CA LYS A 226 15.82 -6.57 15.14
C LYS A 226 16.95 -5.75 15.76
N ASN A 227 18.14 -6.35 15.78
CA ASN A 227 19.34 -5.76 16.35
C ASN A 227 20.19 -5.23 15.21
N ILE A 228 20.49 -3.94 15.29
CA ILE A 228 21.46 -3.32 14.41
C ILE A 228 22.80 -3.56 15.10
N PRO A 229 23.78 -4.23 14.47
CA PRO A 229 25.13 -4.25 15.02
C PRO A 229 25.59 -2.80 15.18
N THR A 230 25.97 -2.46 16.41
CA THR A 230 26.55 -1.16 16.79
C THR A 230 27.93 -1.01 16.17
#